data_AF-A0A7W6GD43-F1
#
_entry.id   AF-A0A7W6GD43-F1
#
_cell.length_a   1.000
_cell.length_b   1.000
_cell.length_c   1.000
_cell.angle_alpha   90.00
_cell.angle_beta   90.00
_cell.angle_gamma   90.00
#
_symmetry.space_group_name_H-M   'P 1'
#
loop_
_entity.id
_entity.type
_entity.pdbx_description
1 polymer ?
#
loop_
_entity_poly.entity_id
_entity_poly.type
_entity_poly.pdbx_seq_one_letter_code
_entity_poly.pdbx_strand_id
1 'polypeptide(L)'
;MSAATVTEALIVAEGRGISADMRYIIETSVTEIVELTSNRAELAADAYRLWGKGFHPAYLNFGDCFSYATAKEFDCPLLYIGNDFSKTDVKSAIPRSTP
;
A
#
# COMPACT_ATOMS: atom_id res chain seq x y z
N MET A 1 -3.95 -2.85 -7.70
CA MET A 1 -3.88 -2.87 -6.22
C MET A 1 -3.34 -4.21 -5.77
N SER A 2 -2.53 -4.31 -4.71
CA SER A 2 -2.07 -5.61 -4.20
C SER A 2 -3.20 -6.39 -3.51
N ALA A 3 -3.27 -7.70 -3.70
CA ALA A 3 -4.19 -8.59 -2.98
C ALA A 3 -3.99 -8.53 -1.45
N ALA A 4 -2.77 -8.28 -0.98
CA ALA A 4 -2.49 -8.09 0.44
C ALA A 4 -3.12 -6.80 0.98
N THR A 5 -3.04 -5.70 0.22
CA THR A 5 -3.69 -4.43 0.57
C THR A 5 -5.22 -4.57 0.58
N VAL A 6 -5.79 -5.36 -0.35
CA VAL A 6 -7.23 -5.67 -0.35
C VAL A 6 -7.62 -6.41 0.93
N THR A 7 -6.84 -7.43 1.32
CA THR A 7 -7.07 -8.19 2.56
C THR A 7 -7.07 -7.26 3.78
N GLU A 8 -6.04 -6.41 3.91
CA GLU A 8 -5.95 -5.45 5.01
C GLU A 8 -7.14 -4.48 5.04
N ALA A 9 -7.49 -3.90 3.89
CA ALA A 9 -8.61 -2.97 3.79
C ALA A 9 -9.93 -3.61 4.24
N LEU A 10 -10.19 -4.86 3.85
CA LEU A 10 -11.39 -5.59 4.24
C LEU A 10 -11.39 -5.93 5.75
N ILE A 11 -10.26 -6.33 6.33
CA ILE A 11 -10.13 -6.61 7.77
C ILE A 11 -10.39 -5.33 8.58
N VAL A 12 -9.80 -4.21 8.17
CA VAL A 12 -9.99 -2.91 8.85
C VAL A 12 -11.43 -2.41 8.70
N ALA A 13 -12.04 -2.58 7.53
CA ALA A 13 -13.43 -2.21 7.28
C ALA A 13 -14.41 -3.03 8.15
N GLU A 14 -14.13 -4.31 8.34
CA GLU A 14 -14.91 -5.18 9.23
C GLU A 14 -14.86 -4.68 10.68
N GLY A 15 -13.66 -4.39 11.18
CA GLY A 15 -13.49 -3.81 12.52
C GLY A 15 -14.18 -2.45 12.72
N ARG A 16 -14.57 -1.77 11.64
CA ARG A 16 -15.25 -0.48 11.64
C ARG A 16 -16.74 -0.56 11.26
N GLY A 17 -17.25 -1.75 10.94
CA GLY A 17 -18.66 -1.94 10.54
C GLY A 17 -19.02 -1.35 9.16
N ILE A 18 -18.04 -1.17 8.27
CA ILE A 18 -18.21 -0.55 6.94
C ILE A 18 -17.79 -1.49 5.79
N SER A 19 -17.87 -2.80 6.00
CA SER A 19 -17.42 -3.80 5.03
C SER A 19 -18.14 -3.74 3.68
N ALA A 20 -19.43 -3.43 3.67
CA ALA A 20 -20.21 -3.31 2.44
C ALA A 20 -19.71 -2.14 1.58
N ASP A 21 -19.50 -0.97 2.18
CA ASP A 21 -19.00 0.22 1.50
C ASP A 21 -17.59 0.01 0.97
N MET A 22 -16.71 -0.64 1.76
CA MET A 22 -15.34 -0.94 1.32
C MET A 22 -15.33 -1.88 0.10
N ARG A 23 -16.16 -2.92 0.10
CA ARG A 23 -16.29 -3.83 -1.06
C ARG A 23 -16.78 -3.09 -2.29
N TYR A 24 -17.81 -2.26 -2.14
CA TYR A 24 -18.34 -1.44 -3.22
C TYR A 24 -17.26 -0.52 -3.82
N ILE A 25 -16.45 0.15 -2.99
CA ILE A 25 -15.36 1.01 -3.46
C ILE A 25 -14.31 0.20 -4.23
N ILE A 26 -13.90 -0.96 -3.71
CA ILE A 26 -12.91 -1.82 -4.38
C ILE A 26 -13.45 -2.28 -5.73
N GLU A 27 -14.68 -2.79 -5.78
CA GLU A 27 -15.32 -3.28 -7.01
C GLU A 27 -15.50 -2.19 -8.08
N THR A 28 -15.77 -0.94 -7.68
CA THR A 28 -16.04 0.16 -8.61
C THR A 28 -14.82 0.98 -9.00
N SER A 29 -13.77 0.99 -8.18
CA SER A 29 -12.61 1.89 -8.35
C SER A 29 -11.30 1.16 -8.67
N VAL A 30 -11.18 -0.12 -8.34
CA VAL A 30 -9.96 -0.90 -8.55
C VAL A 30 -10.08 -1.73 -9.82
N THR A 31 -9.33 -1.36 -10.85
CA THR A 31 -9.37 -2.05 -12.15
C THR A 31 -8.69 -3.42 -12.13
N GLU A 32 -7.69 -3.60 -11.27
CA GLU A 32 -6.89 -4.83 -11.19
C GLU A 32 -6.42 -5.11 -9.76
N ILE A 33 -6.59 -6.36 -9.32
CA ILE A 33 -6.01 -6.89 -8.09
C ILE A 33 -4.85 -7.81 -8.47
N VAL A 34 -3.64 -7.46 -8.04
CA VAL A 34 -2.42 -8.20 -8.36
C VAL A 34 -2.12 -9.23 -7.25
N GLU A 35 -1.92 -10.48 -7.66
CA GLU A 35 -1.68 -11.63 -6.77
C GLU A 35 -0.37 -11.53 -5.98
N LEU A 36 -0.35 -11.90 -4.70
CA LEU A 36 0.91 -11.94 -3.94
C LEU A 36 1.78 -13.13 -4.38
N THR A 37 2.90 -12.85 -5.05
CA THR A 37 3.89 -13.85 -5.47
C THR A 37 5.05 -13.94 -4.48
N SER A 38 5.81 -15.03 -4.52
CA SER A 38 7.03 -15.18 -3.71
C SER A 38 8.04 -14.06 -3.95
N ASN A 39 8.23 -13.65 -5.21
CA ASN A 39 9.11 -12.53 -5.55
C ASN A 39 8.65 -11.22 -4.90
N ARG A 40 7.34 -10.94 -4.92
CA ARG A 40 6.80 -9.73 -4.30
C ARG A 40 6.86 -9.77 -2.77
N ALA A 41 6.76 -10.96 -2.18
CA ALA A 41 6.97 -11.12 -0.75
C ALA A 41 8.41 -10.75 -0.34
N GLU A 42 9.41 -11.17 -1.11
CA GLU A 42 10.82 -10.76 -0.89
C GLU A 42 11.00 -9.25 -1.07
N LEU A 43 10.45 -8.66 -2.15
CA LEU A 43 10.50 -7.20 -2.36
C LEU A 43 9.83 -6.41 -1.23
N ALA A 44 8.73 -6.92 -0.67
CA ALA A 44 8.08 -6.31 0.49
C ALA A 44 8.95 -6.42 1.76
N ALA A 45 9.62 -7.55 1.97
CA ALA A 45 10.56 -7.70 3.08
C ALA A 45 11.75 -6.74 2.97
N ASP A 46 12.30 -6.56 1.76
CA ASP A 46 13.36 -5.59 1.49
C ASP A 46 12.89 -4.16 1.67
N ALA A 47 11.65 -3.84 1.27
CA ALA A 47 11.04 -2.54 1.56
C ALA A 47 10.99 -2.25 3.06
N TYR A 48 10.60 -3.23 3.88
CA TYR A 48 10.59 -3.07 5.33
C TYR A 48 12.00 -2.86 5.87
N ARG A 49 13.02 -3.55 5.37
CA ARG A 49 14.43 -3.35 5.78
C ARG A 49 14.95 -1.95 5.47
N LEU A 50 14.48 -1.32 4.39
CA LEU A 50 14.89 0.02 4.00
C LEU A 50 14.11 1.12 4.73
N TRP A 51 12.79 0.94 4.86
CA TRP A 51 11.85 2.01 5.20
C TRP A 51 11.00 1.74 6.45
N GLY A 52 11.25 0.62 7.13
CA GLY A 52 10.39 0.08 8.17
C GLY A 52 10.26 0.93 9.43
N LYS A 53 9.12 0.73 10.10
CA LYS A 53 8.81 1.30 11.40
C LYS A 53 9.81 0.85 12.47
N GLY A 54 10.28 1.83 13.26
CA GLY A 54 11.18 1.61 14.40
C GLY A 54 12.61 2.09 14.17
N PHE A 55 13.03 2.26 12.91
CA PHE A 55 14.39 2.72 12.60
C PHE A 55 14.48 3.70 11.41
N HIS A 56 13.52 3.71 10.48
CA HIS A 56 13.51 4.68 9.37
C HIS A 56 12.39 5.73 9.54
N PRO A 57 12.63 7.02 9.19
CA PRO A 57 11.63 8.08 9.27
C PRO A 57 10.37 7.92 8.40
N ALA A 58 10.37 6.97 7.46
CA ALA A 58 9.21 6.63 6.61
C ALA A 58 8.18 5.78 7.36
N TYR A 59 8.63 5.02 8.38
CA TYR A 59 7.78 4.24 9.26
C TYR A 59 6.83 3.25 8.57
N LEU A 60 7.24 2.65 7.45
CA LEU A 60 6.39 1.68 6.75
C LEU A 60 6.04 0.50 7.67
N ASN A 61 4.77 0.14 7.68
CA ASN A 61 4.26 -1.04 8.37
C ASN A 61 4.25 -2.27 7.43
N PHE A 62 3.80 -3.43 7.94
CA PHE A 62 3.74 -4.68 7.16
C PHE A 62 2.85 -4.57 5.90
N GLY A 63 1.66 -3.99 6.03
CA GLY A 63 0.73 -3.74 4.92
C GLY A 63 1.30 -2.78 3.87
N ASP A 64 1.93 -1.69 4.33
CA ASP A 64 2.54 -0.68 3.45
C ASP A 64 3.60 -1.27 2.53
N CYS A 65 4.33 -2.29 3.00
CA CYS A 65 5.38 -2.94 2.23
C CYS A 65 4.84 -3.63 0.98
N PHE A 66 3.62 -4.17 1.00
CA PHE A 66 3.01 -4.77 -0.19
C PHE A 66 2.58 -3.70 -1.21
N SER A 67 2.04 -2.58 -0.73
CA SER A 67 1.71 -1.43 -1.58
C SER A 67 2.95 -0.86 -2.25
N TYR A 68 4.03 -0.67 -1.47
CA TYR A 68 5.34 -0.23 -1.99
C TYR A 68 5.93 -1.23 -2.98
N ALA A 69 6.00 -2.52 -2.64
CA ALA A 69 6.60 -3.54 -3.50
C ALA A 69 5.86 -3.65 -4.84
N THR A 70 4.52 -3.60 -4.82
CA THR A 70 3.73 -3.58 -6.04
C THR A 70 4.04 -2.34 -6.88
N ALA A 71 4.08 -1.16 -6.28
CA ALA A 71 4.40 0.08 -7.01
C ALA A 71 5.81 0.03 -7.64
N LYS A 72 6.81 -0.50 -6.92
CA LYS A 72 8.17 -0.65 -7.42
C LYS A 72 8.30 -1.69 -8.53
N GLU A 73 7.62 -2.83 -8.42
CA GLU A 73 7.66 -3.90 -9.43
C GLU A 73 7.09 -3.45 -10.77
N PHE A 74 6.02 -2.64 -10.75
CA PHE A 74 5.37 -2.12 -11.96
C PHE A 74 5.87 -0.73 -12.39
N ASP A 75 6.87 -0.15 -11.71
CA ASP A 75 7.32 1.26 -11.84
C ASP A 75 6.16 2.26 -11.96
N CYS A 76 5.13 2.08 -11.14
CA CYS A 76 3.93 2.90 -11.17
C CYS A 76 3.86 3.81 -9.93
N PRO A 77 3.24 4.99 -10.05
CA PRO A 77 3.06 5.87 -8.90
C PRO A 77 2.04 5.28 -7.92
N LEU A 78 2.29 5.43 -6.62
CA LEU A 78 1.44 4.94 -5.55
C LEU A 78 0.44 6.02 -5.11
N LEU A 79 -0.84 5.68 -5.07
CA LEU A 79 -1.88 6.50 -4.44
C LEU A 79 -1.94 6.17 -2.95
N TYR A 80 -1.70 7.17 -2.12
CA TYR A 80 -1.79 7.06 -0.66
C TYR A 80 -2.27 8.40 -0.08
N ILE A 81 -2.80 8.36 1.14
CA ILE A 81 -3.23 9.55 1.88
C ILE A 81 -2.18 9.86 2.95
N GLY A 82 -1.96 11.14 3.24
CA GLY A 82 -1.02 11.57 4.28
C GLY A 82 0.44 11.53 3.82
N ASN A 83 1.33 11.11 4.72
CA ASN A 83 2.79 11.22 4.53
C ASN A 83 3.51 9.86 4.58
N ASP A 84 2.78 8.75 4.57
CA ASP A 84 3.31 7.42 4.90
C ASP A 84 4.42 6.98 3.94
N PHE A 85 4.28 7.27 2.64
CA PHE A 85 5.30 6.96 1.65
C PHE A 85 6.18 8.17 1.29
N SER A 86 6.00 9.31 1.95
CA SER A 86 6.63 10.58 1.56
C SER A 86 8.15 10.62 1.72
N LYS A 87 8.69 9.72 2.56
CA LYS A 87 10.14 9.58 2.81
C LYS A 87 10.71 8.29 2.24
N THR A 88 10.03 7.73 1.23
CA THR A 88 10.52 6.60 0.43
C THR A 88 10.89 7.11 -0.96
N ASP A 89 11.40 6.23 -1.81
CA ASP A 89 11.73 6.51 -3.20
C ASP A 89 10.57 6.21 -4.19
N VAL A 90 9.38 5.85 -3.70
CA VAL A 90 8.20 5.63 -4.55
C VAL A 90 7.60 6.95 -5.02
N LYS A 91 7.17 7.00 -6.29
CA LYS A 91 6.50 8.17 -6.86
C LYS A 91 5.08 8.28 -6.29
N SER A 92 4.65 9.47 -5.87
CA SER A 92 3.25 9.71 -5.47
C SER A 92 2.36 9.88 -6.71
N ALA A 93 1.18 9.27 -6.71
CA ALA A 93 0.19 9.43 -7.79
C ALA A 93 -0.50 10.79 -7.77
N ILE A 94 -0.59 11.42 -6.59
CA ILE A 94 -1.15 12.77 -6.44
C ILE A 94 -0.03 13.76 -6.08
N PRO A 95 -0.07 15.00 -6.59
CA PRO A 95 0.82 16.06 -6.13
C PRO A 95 0.65 16.22 -4.62
N ARG A 96 1.77 16.40 -3.89
CA ARG A 96 1.66 16.79 -2.48
C ARG A 96 0.98 18.14 -2.44
N SER A 97 -0.20 18.20 -1.81
CA SER A 97 -0.77 19.47 -1.39
C SER A 97 0.24 20.12 -0.45
N THR A 98 0.94 21.15 -0.92
CA THR A 98 1.71 22.05 -0.06
C THR A 98 0.77 22.58 1.02
N PRO A 99 1.18 22.56 2.30
CA PRO A 99 0.42 23.24 3.35
C PRO A 99 0.31 24.75 3.06
#